data_AF-A0A7D5KN94-F1
#
_entry.id   AF-A0A7D5KN94-F1
#
_cell.length_a   1.000
_cell.length_b   1.000
_cell.length_c   1.000
_cell.angle_alpha   90.00
_cell.angle_beta   90.00
_cell.angle_gamma   90.00
#
_symmetry.space_group_name_H-M   'P 1'
#
loop_
_entity.id
_entity.type
_entity.pdbx_description
1 polymer ?
#
loop_
_entity_poly.entity_id
_entity_poly.type
_entity_poly.pdbx_seq_one_letter_code
_entity_poly.pdbx_strand_id
1 'polypeptide(L)' 'MTYVVTCPECAFEYEMEDVEDVLDFQDEHRADLGERHILEFRMVRQRAH' A
#
# COMPACT_ATOMS: atom_id res chain seq x y z
N MET A 1 9.72 -0.57 9.59
CA MET A 1 8.63 0.31 10.06
C MET A 1 7.44 -0.04 9.20
N THR A 2 6.27 -0.34 9.76
CA THR A 2 5.21 -0.95 8.95
C THR A 2 4.37 0.13 8.27
N TYR A 3 4.06 -0.10 7.01
CA TYR A 3 3.17 0.67 6.17
C TYR A 3 1.93 -0.17 5.90
N VAL A 4 0.75 0.39 6.11
CA VAL A 4 -0.51 -0.20 5.66
C VAL A 4 -0.90 0.52 4.39
N VAL A 5 -1.03 -0.25 3.31
CA VAL A 5 -1.41 0.20 1.97
C VAL A 5 -2.85 -0.20 1.72
N THR A 6 -3.68 0.73 1.28
CA THR A 6 -5.10 0.52 1.02
C THR A 6 -5.52 1.07 -0.33
N CYS A 7 -6.40 0.36 -1.03
CA CYS A 7 -7.04 0.79 -2.27
C CYS A 7 -8.55 0.95 -2.02
N PRO A 8 -9.11 2.18 -2.02
CA PRO A 8 -10.53 2.39 -1.77
C PRO A 8 -11.42 1.85 -2.90
N GLU A 9 -10.94 1.86 -4.15
CA GLU A 9 -11.72 1.37 -5.30
C GLU A 9 -11.90 -0.16 -5.29
N CYS A 10 -10.91 -0.89 -4.74
CA CYS A 10 -10.87 -2.34 -4.75
C CYS A 10 -11.01 -2.98 -3.36
N ALA A 11 -11.19 -2.16 -2.32
CA ALA A 11 -11.27 -2.57 -0.92
C ALA A 11 -10.11 -3.49 -0.48
N PHE A 12 -8.91 -3.26 -1.05
CA PHE A 12 -7.68 -3.98 -0.74
C PHE A 12 -6.97 -3.30 0.44
N GLU A 13 -6.43 -4.09 1.37
CA GLU A 13 -5.57 -3.65 2.47
C GLU A 13 -4.40 -4.63 2.61
N TYR A 14 -3.17 -4.13 2.70
CA TYR A 14 -1.98 -4.95 2.86
C TYR A 14 -0.92 -4.25 3.72
N GLU A 15 -0.20 -5.04 4.52
CA GLU A 15 0.87 -4.55 5.38
C GLU A 15 2.23 -4.83 4.75
N MET A 16 3.07 -3.80 4.65
CA MET A 16 4.41 -3.84 4.08
C MET A 16 5.41 -3.25 5.06
N GLU A 17 6.64 -3.77 5.09
CA GLU A 17 7.68 -3.32 6.02
C GLU A 17 8.70 -2.37 5.36
N ASP A 18 8.76 -2.39 4.03
CA ASP A 18 9.62 -1.55 3.21
C ASP A 18 8.79 -0.53 2.44
N VAL A 19 9.33 0.68 2.29
CA VAL A 19 8.70 1.75 1.50
C VAL A 19 8.97 1.56 0.00
N GLU A 20 10.09 0.94 -0.37
CA GLU A 20 10.40 0.66 -1.78
C GLU A 20 9.35 -0.32 -2.35
N ASP A 21 9.00 -1.37 -1.60
CA ASP A 21 7.93 -2.31 -1.97
C ASP A 21 6.56 -1.63 -2.13
N VAL A 22 6.26 -0.60 -1.32
CA VAL A 22 5.00 0.15 -1.42
C VAL A 22 4.93 0.94 -2.72
N LEU A 23 6.05 1.55 -3.13
CA LEU A 23 6.13 2.34 -4.35
C LEU A 23 6.06 1.44 -5.58
N ASP A 24 6.78 0.32 -5.58
CA ASP A 24 6.73 -0.67 -6.66
C ASP A 24 5.32 -1.24 -6.80
N PHE A 25 4.68 -1.61 -5.68
CA PHE A 25 3.31 -2.09 -5.68
C PHE A 25 2.32 -1.02 -6.19
N GLN A 26 2.53 0.26 -5.89
CA GLN A 26 1.69 1.34 -6.42
C GLN A 26 1.76 1.43 -7.95
N ASP A 27 2.94 1.31 -8.52
CA ASP A 27 3.11 1.35 -9.97
C ASP A 27 2.52 0.12 -10.66
N GLU A 28 2.73 -1.08 -10.10
CA GLU A 28 2.11 -2.33 -10.60
C GLU A 28 0.58 -2.27 -10.51
N HIS A 29 0.05 -1.89 -9.35
CA HIS A 29 -1.39 -1.85 -9.11
C HIS A 29 -2.11 -0.87 -10.04
N ARG A 30 -1.49 0.28 -10.30
CA ARG A 30 -1.99 1.26 -11.27
C ARG A 30 -1.87 0.76 -12.71
N ALA A 31 -0.81 0.03 -13.05
CA ALA A 31 -0.65 -0.54 -14.39
C ALA A 31 -1.72 -1.62 -14.68
N ASP A 32 -2.05 -2.44 -13.69
CA ASP A 32 -2.99 -3.54 -13.83
C ASP A 32 -4.46 -3.11 -13.80
N LEU A 33 -4.83 -2.21 -12.87
CA LEU A 33 -6.23 -1.82 -12.64
C LEU A 33 -6.59 -0.45 -13.23
N GLY A 34 -5.59 0.31 -13.70
CA GLY A 34 -5.75 1.63 -14.32
C GLY A 34 -5.65 2.80 -13.33
N GLU A 35 -5.55 4.01 -13.88
CA GLU A 35 -5.26 5.27 -13.17
C GLU A 35 -6.27 5.66 -12.07
N ARG A 36 -7.44 5.01 -12.04
CA ARG A 36 -8.45 5.22 -11.00
C ARG A 36 -8.10 4.57 -9.66
N HIS A 37 -7.29 3.52 -9.68
CA HIS A 37 -6.89 2.80 -8.48
C HIS A 37 -5.70 3.50 -7.82
N ILE A 38 -6.01 4.44 -6.92
CA ILE A 38 -4.99 5.17 -6.15
C ILE A 38 -4.82 4.49 -4.80
N LEU A 39 -3.57 4.09 -4.49
CA LEU A 39 -3.23 3.55 -3.19
C LEU A 39 -3.02 4.67 -2.17
N GLU A 40 -3.62 4.50 -1.00
CA GLU A 40 -3.40 5.31 0.20
C GLU A 40 -2.48 4.53 1.15
N PHE A 41 -1.56 5.22 1.83
CA PHE A 41 -0.66 4.58 2.79
C PHE A 41 -0.69 5.29 4.14
N ARG A 42 -0.62 4.50 5.22
CA ARG A 42 -0.46 4.98 6.59
C ARG A 42 0.66 4.26 7.30
N MET A 43 1.42 5.00 8.10
CA MET A 43 2.50 4.43 8.91
C MET A 43 1.94 3.89 10.23
N VAL A 44 2.27 2.63 10.53
CA VAL A 44 1.94 1.98 11.81
C VAL A 44 3.23 1.66 12.55
N ARG A 45 3.36 2.18 13.77
CA ARG A 45 4.38 1.70 14.70
C ARG A 45 3.94 0.34 15.21
N GLN A 46 4.65 -0.72 14.82
CA GLN A 46 4.54 -1.99 15.53
C GLN A 46 4.86 -1.75 17.01
N ARG A 47 3.94 -2.13 17.89
CA ARG A 47 4.23 -2.17 19.33
C ARG A 47 5.29 -3.25 19.53
N ALA A 48 6.49 -2.85 19.93
CA ALA A 48 7.50 -3.76 20.45
C ALA A 48 6.88 -4.53 21.62
N HIS A 49 6.77 -5.84 21.47
CA HIS A 49 6.24 -6.76 22.47
C HIS A 49 7.36 -7.29 23.36
#